data_AF-A0A7J6PVE1-F1
#
_entry.id   AF-A0A7J6PVE1-F1
#
_cell.length_a   1.000
_cell.length_b   1.000
_cell.length_c   1.000
_cell.angle_alpha   90.00
_cell.angle_beta   90.00
_cell.angle_gamma   90.00
#
_symmetry.space_group_name_H-M   'P 1'
#
loop_
_entity.id
_entity.type
_entity.pdbx_description
1 polymer ?
#
loop_
_entity_poly.entity_id
_entity_poly.type
_entity_poly.pdbx_seq_one_letter_code
_entity_poly.pdbx_strand_id
1 'polypeptide(L)'
;MAHAVRSLARQEATVRVMPPLLRYTTPFRAFDPSHCHITDIQALVGAVHTDYYGNSRERMFSRAPELMHFMAAMRPGELGLVSHHFAKMGYREKGFWAEVSRAVMEYGMVDPVAWDVACIVNAFATIDYYDEKVMALLLRYSATFSRILLGNLREYRTVRWSS
;
A
#
# COMPACT_ATOMS: atom_id res chain seq x y z
N MET A 1 26.89 -37.26 -31.03
CA MET A 1 26.91 -36.81 -29.62
C MET A 1 27.77 -35.55 -29.43
N ALA A 2 27.40 -34.39 -30.01
CA ALA A 2 28.17 -33.16 -29.79
C ALA A 2 27.40 -31.85 -30.09
N HIS A 3 26.08 -31.79 -29.87
CA HIS A 3 25.32 -30.56 -30.12
C HIS A 3 24.32 -30.16 -29.01
N ALA A 4 24.39 -30.79 -27.83
CA ALA A 4 23.43 -30.58 -26.75
C ALA A 4 24.02 -29.99 -25.45
N VAL A 5 25.18 -29.33 -25.49
CA VAL A 5 25.84 -28.77 -24.27
C VAL A 5 26.29 -27.31 -24.43
N ARG A 6 25.59 -26.51 -25.26
CA ARG A 6 25.89 -25.08 -25.41
C ARG A 6 24.73 -24.11 -25.17
N SER A 7 23.58 -24.59 -24.67
CA SER A 7 22.42 -23.71 -24.40
C SER A 7 22.12 -23.48 -22.91
N LEU A 8 23.05 -23.80 -21.99
CA LEU A 8 22.82 -23.72 -20.55
C LEU A 8 23.79 -22.77 -19.81
N ALA A 9 24.46 -21.85 -20.50
CA ALA A 9 25.49 -21.00 -19.88
C ALA A 9 25.45 -19.51 -20.28
N ARG A 10 24.29 -18.97 -20.70
CA ARG A 10 24.16 -17.53 -21.01
C ARG A 10 22.81 -16.94 -20.57
N GLN A 11 22.46 -17.11 -19.30
CA GLN A 11 21.37 -16.35 -18.71
C GLN A 11 21.59 -16.06 -17.22
N GLU A 12 22.85 -15.84 -16.84
CA GLU A 12 23.20 -15.26 -15.55
C GLU A 12 23.88 -13.91 -15.74
N ALA A 13 23.59 -13.01 -14.78
CA ALA A 13 24.20 -11.70 -14.57
C ALA A 13 23.75 -10.56 -15.50
N THR A 14 22.44 -10.26 -15.50
CA THR A 14 22.05 -8.84 -15.50
C THR A 14 22.20 -8.34 -14.06
N VAL A 15 23.41 -7.89 -13.73
CA VAL A 15 23.69 -7.14 -12.51
C VAL A 15 22.81 -5.90 -12.53
N ARG A 16 21.70 -5.93 -11.78
CA ARG A 16 20.91 -4.74 -11.50
C ARG A 16 21.80 -3.83 -10.66
N VAL A 17 22.37 -2.83 -11.31
CA VAL A 17 23.07 -1.72 -10.66
C VAL A 17 22.12 -1.09 -9.64
N MET A 18 22.37 -1.32 -8.35
CA MET A 18 21.72 -0.53 -7.29
C MET A 18 22.24 0.91 -7.39
N PRO A 19 21.36 1.94 -7.40
CA PRO A 19 21.84 3.30 -7.27
C PRO A 19 22.39 3.53 -5.84
N PRO A 20 23.40 4.41 -5.70
CA PRO A 20 24.06 4.64 -4.43
C PRO A 20 23.10 5.27 -3.42
N LEU A 21 23.25 4.84 -2.17
CA LEU A 21 22.54 5.30 -0.97
C LEU A 21 22.31 6.82 -0.97
N LEU A 22 21.06 7.21 -1.15
CA LEU A 22 20.60 8.59 -1.12
C LEU A 22 20.61 9.12 0.31
N ARG A 23 21.73 9.73 0.71
CA ARG A 23 21.80 10.62 1.87
C ARG A 23 21.10 11.93 1.50
N TYR A 24 19.98 12.27 2.14
CA TYR A 24 19.36 13.58 1.97
C TYR A 24 19.05 14.24 3.30
N THR A 25 19.96 15.13 3.68
CA THR A 25 19.81 16.14 4.72
C THR A 25 19.51 17.47 4.03
N THR A 26 18.24 17.80 3.79
CA THR A 26 17.86 19.19 3.48
C THR A 26 16.35 19.40 3.69
N PRO A 27 15.93 20.42 4.45
CA PRO A 27 14.51 20.73 4.65
C PRO A 27 13.95 21.66 3.56
N PHE A 28 12.64 21.52 3.39
CA PHE A 28 11.72 22.03 2.38
C PHE A 28 11.87 23.50 1.91
N ARG A 29 11.71 23.72 0.59
CA ARG A 29 11.25 24.99 -0.02
C ARG A 29 10.16 24.70 -1.06
N ALA A 30 9.22 25.64 -1.16
CA ALA A 30 7.88 25.50 -1.73
C ALA A 30 7.78 25.09 -3.23
N PHE A 31 6.78 24.24 -3.48
CA PHE A 31 5.86 24.13 -4.62
C PHE A 31 6.42 23.97 -6.05
N ASP A 32 6.56 22.71 -6.48
CA ASP A 32 6.44 22.25 -7.87
C ASP A 32 5.86 20.81 -7.88
N PRO A 33 4.70 20.55 -8.51
CA PRO A 33 4.08 19.22 -8.57
C PRO A 33 4.89 18.18 -9.37
N SER A 34 5.94 18.58 -10.09
CA SER A 34 6.81 17.66 -10.84
C SER A 34 7.93 17.01 -10.00
N HIS A 35 8.07 17.38 -8.72
CA HIS A 35 9.14 16.91 -7.83
C HIS A 35 8.59 16.34 -6.52
N CYS A 36 7.59 15.47 -6.59
CA CYS A 36 7.12 14.72 -5.42
C CYS A 36 8.16 13.65 -5.06
N HIS A 37 8.97 13.89 -4.03
CA HIS A 37 9.93 12.89 -3.60
C HIS A 37 9.24 11.84 -2.71
N ILE A 38 9.62 10.57 -2.85
CA ILE A 38 9.13 9.46 -1.98
C ILE A 38 9.31 9.79 -0.49
N THR A 39 10.33 10.59 -0.16
CA THR A 39 10.59 11.11 1.19
C THR A 39 9.44 11.96 1.73
N ASP A 40 8.74 12.69 0.88
CA ASP A 40 7.68 13.62 1.28
C ASP A 40 6.42 12.82 1.68
N ILE A 41 6.10 11.76 0.93
CA ILE A 41 5.00 10.84 1.26
C ILE A 41 5.30 10.10 2.57
N GLN A 42 6.52 9.57 2.74
CA GLN A 42 6.89 8.86 3.97
C GLN A 42 6.91 9.77 5.20
N ALA A 43 7.40 11.01 5.05
CA ALA A 43 7.36 12.01 6.12
C ALA A 43 5.91 12.36 6.50
N LEU A 44 5.04 12.54 5.50
CA LEU A 44 3.62 12.84 5.72
C LEU A 44 2.90 11.68 6.42
N VAL A 45 3.11 10.45 5.97
CA VAL A 45 2.55 9.24 6.61
C VAL A 45 3.10 9.08 8.04
N GLY A 46 4.40 9.32 8.25
CA GLY A 46 5.02 9.30 9.57
C GLY A 46 4.45 10.36 10.52
N ALA A 47 4.13 11.55 9.99
CA ALA A 47 3.47 12.60 10.76
C ALA A 47 2.03 12.22 11.14
N VAL A 48 1.26 11.62 10.21
CA VAL A 48 -0.07 11.05 10.51
C VAL A 48 0.01 9.99 11.61
N HIS A 49 0.99 9.08 11.52
CA HIS A 49 1.21 8.06 12.52
C HIS A 49 1.52 8.65 13.90
N THR A 50 2.37 9.68 13.94
CA THR A 50 2.73 10.39 15.18
C THR A 50 1.52 11.10 15.78
N ASP A 51 0.73 11.80 14.95
CA ASP A 51 -0.47 12.50 15.40
C ASP A 51 -1.56 11.53 15.88
N TYR A 52 -1.68 10.35 15.26
CA TYR A 52 -2.59 9.28 15.71
C TYR A 52 -2.25 8.78 17.12
N TYR A 53 -1.01 8.31 17.34
CA TYR A 53 -0.60 7.83 18.67
C TYR A 53 -0.52 8.93 19.71
N GLY A 54 -0.28 10.17 19.29
CA GLY A 54 -0.38 11.36 20.12
C GLY A 54 -1.81 11.84 20.37
N ASN A 55 -2.85 11.13 19.91
CA ASN A 55 -4.26 11.50 19.99
C ASN A 55 -4.58 12.93 19.51
N SER A 56 -3.77 13.46 18.59
CA SER A 56 -3.82 14.85 18.14
C SER A 56 -4.75 14.98 16.92
N ARG A 57 -6.05 14.78 17.16
CA ARG A 57 -7.10 14.71 16.12
C ARG A 57 -7.06 15.88 15.14
N GLU A 58 -7.04 17.10 15.64
CA GLU A 58 -7.09 18.31 14.81
C GLU A 58 -5.88 18.44 13.89
N ARG A 59 -4.67 18.17 14.42
CA ARG A 59 -3.44 18.17 13.62
C ARG A 59 -3.43 17.07 12.58
N MET A 60 -3.97 15.90 12.91
CA MET A 60 -4.07 14.82 11.92
C MET A 60 -5.02 15.22 10.80
N PHE A 61 -6.17 15.80 11.14
CA PHE A 61 -7.20 16.17 10.17
C PHE A 61 -6.79 17.35 9.27
N SER A 62 -6.00 18.29 9.78
CA SER A 62 -5.49 19.40 8.97
C SER A 62 -4.56 18.95 7.84
N ARG A 63 -4.04 17.71 7.89
CA ARG A 63 -3.24 17.08 6.83
C ARG A 63 -4.06 16.49 5.70
N ALA A 64 -5.39 16.36 5.85
CA ALA A 64 -6.24 15.70 4.87
C ALA A 64 -6.10 16.26 3.45
N PRO A 65 -6.06 17.59 3.21
CA PRO A 65 -5.90 18.12 1.85
C PRO A 65 -4.57 17.72 1.20
N GLU A 66 -3.49 17.73 1.97
CA GLU A 66 -2.16 17.33 1.50
C GLU A 66 -2.11 15.82 1.22
N LEU A 67 -2.67 14.99 2.11
CA LEU A 67 -2.77 13.55 1.90
C LEU A 67 -3.54 13.22 0.63
N MET A 68 -4.70 13.84 0.42
CA MET A 68 -5.53 13.64 -0.80
C MET A 68 -4.73 13.90 -2.07
N HIS A 69 -3.87 14.93 -2.09
CA HIS A 69 -3.00 15.21 -3.23
C HIS A 69 -2.02 14.06 -3.52
N PHE A 70 -1.52 13.37 -2.49
CA PHE A 70 -0.52 12.32 -2.62
C PHE A 70 -1.08 10.89 -2.60
N MET A 71 -2.38 10.67 -2.35
CA MET A 71 -2.96 9.32 -2.24
C MET A 71 -2.69 8.44 -3.45
N ALA A 72 -2.69 9.04 -4.65
CA ALA A 72 -2.39 8.36 -5.91
C ALA A 72 -0.97 7.75 -5.97
N ALA A 73 -0.04 8.32 -5.22
CA ALA A 73 1.36 7.90 -5.17
C ALA A 73 1.70 7.06 -3.93
N MET A 74 0.74 6.87 -3.01
CA MET A 74 0.96 6.06 -1.81
C MET A 74 1.00 4.58 -2.15
N ARG A 75 1.90 3.86 -1.48
CA ARG A 75 1.90 2.40 -1.51
C ARG A 75 0.66 1.85 -0.78
N PRO A 76 0.22 0.63 -1.10
CA PRO A 76 -0.94 0.01 -0.43
C PRO A 76 -0.91 0.07 1.10
N GLY A 77 0.24 -0.22 1.71
CA GLY A 77 0.40 -0.16 3.17
C GLY A 77 0.34 1.26 3.75
N GLU A 78 0.79 2.28 3.01
CA GLU A 78 0.68 3.69 3.42
C GLU A 78 -0.77 4.16 3.35
N LEU A 79 -1.45 3.86 2.23
CA LEU A 79 -2.87 4.17 2.04
C LEU A 79 -3.74 3.47 3.09
N GLY A 80 -3.48 2.18 3.34
CA GLY A 80 -4.17 1.40 4.37
C GLY A 80 -3.97 1.96 5.77
N LEU A 81 -2.73 2.32 6.14
CA LEU A 81 -2.42 2.89 7.44
C LEU A 81 -3.06 4.26 7.65
N VAL A 82 -2.94 5.16 6.68
CA VAL A 82 -3.58 6.48 6.73
C VAL A 82 -5.10 6.34 6.84
N SER A 83 -5.71 5.51 5.99
CA SER A 83 -7.16 5.25 6.03
C SER A 83 -7.61 4.72 7.40
N HIS A 84 -6.87 3.75 7.95
CA HIS A 84 -7.17 3.18 9.26
C HIS A 84 -7.14 4.25 10.37
N HIS A 85 -6.07 5.04 10.44
CA HIS A 85 -5.89 6.06 11.47
C HIS A 85 -6.95 7.16 11.39
N PHE A 86 -7.24 7.65 10.19
CA PHE A 86 -8.30 8.64 9.96
C PHE A 86 -9.69 8.12 10.36
N ALA A 87 -9.99 6.86 10.03
CA ALA A 87 -11.26 6.24 10.43
C ALA A 87 -11.35 6.09 11.95
N LYS A 88 -10.27 5.61 12.61
CA LYS A 88 -10.21 5.44 14.07
C LYS A 88 -10.36 6.75 14.83
N MET A 89 -9.80 7.83 14.29
CA MET A 89 -9.96 9.17 14.86
C MET A 89 -11.29 9.81 14.48
N GLY A 90 -12.14 9.16 13.67
CA GLY A 90 -13.49 9.59 13.35
C GLY A 90 -13.58 10.72 12.31
N TYR A 91 -12.66 10.75 11.33
CA TYR A 91 -12.75 11.68 10.20
C TYR A 91 -13.85 11.22 9.22
N ARG A 92 -14.85 12.06 8.97
CA ARG A 92 -16.05 11.69 8.18
C ARG A 92 -16.24 12.54 6.92
N GLU A 93 -15.23 13.32 6.53
CA GLU A 93 -15.33 14.15 5.33
C GLU A 93 -15.45 13.29 4.07
N LYS A 94 -16.59 13.38 3.40
CA LYS A 94 -16.93 12.51 2.26
C LYS A 94 -15.90 12.62 1.13
N GLY A 95 -15.37 13.81 0.89
CA GLY A 95 -14.37 14.06 -0.15
C GLY A 95 -13.10 13.24 0.05
N PHE A 96 -12.65 13.09 1.29
CA PHE A 96 -11.46 12.29 1.61
C PHE A 96 -11.69 10.81 1.34
N TRP A 97 -12.83 10.25 1.75
CA TRP A 97 -13.13 8.83 1.53
C TRP A 97 -13.42 8.51 0.06
N ALA A 98 -14.00 9.45 -0.68
CA ALA A 98 -14.10 9.36 -2.13
C ALA A 98 -12.72 9.31 -2.79
N GLU A 99 -11.77 10.09 -2.29
CA GLU A 99 -10.39 10.08 -2.79
C GLU A 99 -9.65 8.78 -2.45
N VAL A 100 -9.87 8.21 -1.25
CA VAL A 100 -9.37 6.86 -0.91
C VAL A 100 -9.96 5.81 -1.87
N SER A 101 -11.27 5.85 -2.12
CA SER A 101 -11.93 4.94 -3.06
C SER A 101 -11.34 5.07 -4.46
N ARG A 102 -11.19 6.31 -4.96
CA ARG A 102 -10.59 6.62 -6.25
C ARG A 102 -9.17 6.09 -6.33
N ALA A 103 -8.36 6.28 -5.28
CA ALA A 103 -6.98 5.83 -5.25
C ALA A 103 -6.87 4.30 -5.39
N VAL A 104 -7.71 3.56 -4.67
CA VAL A 104 -7.79 2.09 -4.76
C VAL A 104 -8.24 1.64 -6.16
N MET A 105 -9.22 2.33 -6.74
CA MET A 105 -9.83 1.94 -8.02
C MET A 105 -8.96 2.26 -9.24
N GLU A 106 -8.36 3.45 -9.29
CA GLU A 106 -7.66 3.94 -10.48
C GLU A 106 -6.18 3.53 -10.53
N TYR A 107 -5.50 3.61 -9.39
CA TYR A 107 -4.07 3.28 -9.33
C TYR A 107 -3.82 1.82 -8.90
N GLY A 108 -4.87 1.17 -8.39
CA GLY A 108 -4.81 -0.18 -7.89
C GLY A 108 -3.98 -0.29 -6.62
N MET A 109 -4.10 -1.42 -5.94
CA MET A 109 -3.13 -1.79 -4.92
C MET A 109 -2.11 -2.72 -5.56
N VAL A 110 -0.98 -2.18 -6.03
CA VAL A 110 0.09 -2.98 -6.64
C VAL A 110 0.71 -3.88 -5.57
N ASP A 111 0.62 -5.19 -5.76
CA ASP A 111 1.07 -6.23 -4.80
C ASP A 111 0.60 -5.96 -3.36
N PRO A 112 -0.72 -5.86 -3.12
CA PRO A 112 -1.23 -5.63 -1.78
C PRO A 112 -0.93 -6.86 -0.92
N VAL A 113 -0.62 -6.64 0.35
CA VAL A 113 -0.74 -7.72 1.34
C VAL A 113 -2.14 -7.73 1.95
N ALA A 114 -2.54 -8.88 2.51
CA ALA A 114 -3.85 -9.04 3.13
C ALA A 114 -4.15 -7.99 4.21
N TRP A 115 -3.10 -7.55 4.92
CA TRP A 115 -3.20 -6.51 5.94
C TRP A 115 -3.65 -5.16 5.36
N ASP A 116 -3.08 -4.73 4.23
CA ASP A 116 -3.38 -3.43 3.62
C ASP A 116 -4.86 -3.34 3.23
N VAL A 117 -5.37 -4.41 2.60
CA VAL A 117 -6.77 -4.53 2.19
C VAL A 117 -7.69 -4.53 3.42
N ALA A 118 -7.33 -5.27 4.47
CA ALA A 118 -8.11 -5.30 5.69
C ALA A 118 -8.17 -3.92 6.38
N CYS A 119 -7.08 -3.15 6.36
CA CYS A 119 -7.06 -1.79 6.89
C CYS A 119 -8.06 -0.87 6.18
N ILE A 120 -8.10 -0.91 4.85
CA ILE A 120 -9.02 -0.07 4.05
C ILE A 120 -10.47 -0.51 4.25
N VAL A 121 -10.76 -1.81 4.17
CA VAL A 121 -12.11 -2.34 4.40
C VAL A 121 -12.61 -1.97 5.80
N ASN A 122 -11.77 -2.15 6.82
CA ASN A 122 -12.11 -1.76 8.18
C ASN A 122 -12.32 -0.24 8.31
N ALA A 123 -11.52 0.57 7.62
CA ALA A 123 -11.67 2.03 7.63
C ALA A 123 -13.04 2.44 7.07
N PHE A 124 -13.42 1.94 5.89
CA PHE A 124 -14.74 2.19 5.29
C PHE A 124 -15.89 1.75 6.18
N ALA A 125 -15.80 0.56 6.76
CA ALA A 125 -16.82 0.07 7.71
C ALA A 125 -16.91 0.93 8.98
N THR A 126 -15.78 1.39 9.52
CA THR A 126 -15.73 2.19 10.76
C THR A 126 -16.45 3.54 10.61
N ILE A 127 -16.38 4.14 9.42
CA ILE A 127 -16.99 5.45 9.15
C ILE A 127 -18.27 5.36 8.33
N ASP A 128 -18.78 4.15 8.08
CA ASP A 128 -20.01 3.87 7.33
C ASP A 128 -19.97 4.45 5.89
N TYR A 129 -18.83 4.29 5.21
CA TYR A 129 -18.69 4.65 3.80
C TYR A 129 -18.80 3.41 2.93
N TYR A 130 -19.62 3.54 1.88
CA TYR A 130 -19.87 2.48 0.93
C TYR A 130 -19.73 2.98 -0.50
N ASP A 131 -18.85 2.33 -1.25
CA ASP A 131 -18.73 2.44 -2.69
C ASP A 131 -18.69 1.01 -3.25
N GLU A 132 -19.71 0.66 -4.03
CA GLU A 132 -19.92 -0.70 -4.53
C GLU A 132 -18.72 -1.21 -5.34
N LYS A 133 -18.14 -0.34 -6.18
CA LYS A 133 -17.07 -0.72 -7.10
C LYS A 133 -15.79 -1.03 -6.35
N VAL A 134 -15.41 -0.17 -5.41
CA VAL A 134 -14.20 -0.39 -4.60
C VAL A 134 -14.37 -1.60 -3.68
N MET A 135 -15.56 -1.81 -3.10
CA MET A 135 -15.82 -2.97 -2.26
C MET A 135 -15.73 -4.28 -3.05
N ALA A 136 -16.25 -4.32 -4.28
CA ALA A 136 -16.10 -5.48 -5.16
C ALA A 136 -14.63 -5.78 -5.49
N LEU A 137 -13.81 -4.75 -5.72
CA LEU A 137 -12.37 -4.89 -5.96
C LEU A 137 -11.63 -5.42 -4.72
N LEU A 138 -11.88 -4.84 -3.54
CA LEU A 138 -11.26 -5.25 -2.28
C LEU A 138 -11.61 -6.71 -1.93
N LEU A 139 -12.86 -7.13 -2.15
CA LEU A 139 -13.28 -8.53 -1.97
C LEU A 139 -12.54 -9.51 -2.90
N ARG A 140 -12.23 -9.10 -4.15
CA ARG A 140 -11.43 -9.91 -5.07
C ARG A 140 -10.00 -10.09 -4.58
N TYR A 141 -9.38 -9.05 -4.02
CA TYR A 141 -8.08 -9.18 -3.37
C TYR A 141 -8.14 -10.15 -2.18
N SER A 142 -9.13 -9.99 -1.30
CA SER A 142 -9.33 -10.89 -0.15
C SER A 142 -9.46 -12.36 -0.57
N ALA A 143 -10.26 -12.66 -1.60
CA ALA A 143 -10.43 -14.02 -2.11
C ALA A 143 -9.12 -14.60 -2.68
N THR A 144 -8.29 -13.76 -3.30
CA THR A 144 -6.98 -14.17 -3.82
C THR A 144 -6.05 -14.62 -2.69
N PHE A 145 -6.00 -13.87 -1.58
CA PHE A 145 -5.19 -14.26 -0.41
C PHE A 145 -5.66 -15.58 0.20
N SER A 146 -6.98 -15.79 0.31
CA SER A 146 -7.53 -17.05 0.81
C SER A 146 -7.13 -18.25 -0.05
N ARG A 147 -7.11 -18.09 -1.38
CA ARG A 147 -6.68 -19.16 -2.30
C ARG A 147 -5.21 -19.51 -2.14
N ILE A 148 -4.33 -18.51 -2.01
CA ILE A 148 -2.89 -18.74 -1.80
C ILE A 148 -2.67 -19.51 -0.49
N LEU A 149 -3.31 -19.07 0.60
CA LEU A 149 -3.20 -19.75 1.90
C LEU A 149 -3.69 -21.20 1.83
N LEU A 150 -4.84 -21.45 1.20
CA LEU A 150 -5.38 -22.80 1.06
C LEU A 150 -4.53 -23.69 0.12
N GLY A 151 -3.93 -23.11 -0.92
CA GLY A 151 -2.97 -23.79 -1.80
C GLY A 151 -1.73 -24.25 -1.03
N ASN A 152 -1.10 -23.33 -0.30
CA ASN A 152 0.08 -23.62 0.51
C ASN A 152 -0.22 -24.68 1.57
N LEU A 153 -1.37 -24.63 2.25
CA LEU A 153 -1.76 -25.63 3.24
C LEU A 153 -1.95 -27.04 2.65
N ARG A 154 -2.38 -27.15 1.38
CA ARG A 154 -2.48 -28.44 0.69
C ARG A 154 -1.10 -29.02 0.40
N GLU A 155 -0.16 -28.21 -0.09
CA GLU A 155 1.22 -28.63 -0.35
C GLU A 155 1.94 -29.08 0.94
N TYR A 156 1.77 -28.36 2.04
CA TYR A 156 2.33 -28.77 3.33
C TYR A 156 1.75 -30.08 3.86
N ARG A 157 0.50 -30.43 3.53
CA ARG A 157 -0.07 -31.74 3.88
C ARG A 157 0.54 -32.85 3.03
N THR A 158 0.70 -32.69 1.71
CA THR A 158 1.27 -33.75 0.87
C THR A 158 2.72 -34.11 1.25
N VAL A 159 3.52 -33.14 1.71
CA VAL A 159 4.91 -33.40 2.13
C VAL A 159 5.01 -34.17 3.45
N ARG A 160 4.08 -34.00 4.39
CA ARG A 160 4.16 -34.64 5.72
C ARG A 160 3.62 -36.08 5.81
N TRP A 161 3.02 -36.63 4.75
CA TRP A 161 2.51 -38.02 4.73
C TRP A 161 3.29 -38.94 3.79
N SER A 162 4.49 -38.52 3.38
CA SER A 162 5.40 -39.30 2.53
C SER A 162 6.65 -39.79 3.29
N SER A 163 6.62 -39.76 4.63
CA SER A 163 7.74 -40.14 5.51
C SER A 163 7.37 -41.32 6.40
#